data_AF-A0A9W9XHP8-F1
#
_entry.id   AF-A0A9W9XHP8-F1
#
_cell.length_a   1.000
_cell.length_b   1.000
_cell.length_c   1.000
_cell.angle_alpha   90.00
_cell.angle_beta   90.00
_cell.angle_gamma   90.00
#
_symmetry.space_group_name_H-M   'P 1'
#
loop_
_entity.id
_entity.type
_entity.pdbx_description
1 polymer ?
#
loop_
_entity_poly.entity_id
_entity_poly.type
_entity_poly.pdbx_seq_one_letter_code
_entity_poly.pdbx_strand_id
1 'polypeptide(L)'
;MGGILTPSDLKAAILGVNSIDEFHQLGNAILPWPLQGLPRGSALNVKTENPMSDSDVFFSVEAGGVEYSAEEATKISELRQRRENLLHRKGMLSARSTFVGLLRQRAKAIVEKLKQNEPKGGWKDICGFDARLAWADEEFDEWRLSRAGQRALEEGSPEAMAASFPSGTDADGDIAMDGDEKEGDSVTFITRGVCIKKRCERHKQWMKVQQQDIIFEQDAAEQDLVRLEQEARSVAERAVLRKWAEKENAPSFAQ
;
A
#
# COMPACT_ATOMS: atom_id res chain seq x y z
N MET A 1 -31.98 -7.37 -22.83
CA MET A 1 -31.11 -7.97 -23.87
C MET A 1 -29.66 -7.73 -23.45
N GLY A 2 -29.09 -8.63 -22.64
CA GLY A 2 -27.69 -8.53 -22.19
C GLY A 2 -26.89 -9.63 -22.88
N GLY A 3 -26.25 -9.30 -24.01
CA GLY A 3 -25.39 -10.20 -24.76
C GLY A 3 -23.94 -9.73 -24.71
N ILE A 4 -23.01 -10.65 -24.96
CA ILE A 4 -21.57 -10.37 -25.04
C ILE A 4 -21.34 -9.40 -26.21
N LEU A 5 -20.73 -8.25 -25.93
CA LEU A 5 -20.41 -7.24 -26.95
C LEU A 5 -19.44 -7.82 -27.96
N THR A 6 -19.81 -7.79 -29.25
CA THR A 6 -18.91 -8.22 -30.32
C THR A 6 -17.94 -7.08 -30.69
N PRO A 7 -16.77 -7.38 -31.28
CA PRO A 7 -15.82 -6.36 -31.71
C PRO A 7 -16.42 -5.34 -32.70
N SER A 8 -17.41 -5.78 -33.49
CA SER A 8 -18.21 -4.94 -34.39
C SER A 8 -19.04 -3.91 -33.63
N ASP A 9 -19.66 -4.30 -32.51
CA ASP A 9 -20.49 -3.42 -31.69
C ASP A 9 -19.64 -2.36 -30.96
N LEU A 10 -18.47 -2.77 -30.47
CA LEU A 10 -17.50 -1.83 -29.89
C LEU A 10 -17.02 -0.79 -30.91
N LYS A 11 -16.76 -1.22 -32.14
CA LYS A 11 -16.34 -0.30 -33.21
C LYS A 11 -17.47 0.66 -33.60
N ALA A 12 -18.72 0.20 -33.63
CA ALA A 12 -19.88 1.06 -33.87
C ALA A 12 -20.07 2.10 -32.76
N ALA A 13 -19.88 1.70 -31.50
CA ALA A 13 -19.98 2.61 -30.36
C ALA A 13 -18.89 3.69 -30.39
N ILE A 14 -17.66 3.35 -30.77
CA ILE A 14 -16.55 4.32 -30.86
C ILE A 14 -16.75 5.30 -32.03
N LEU A 15 -17.29 4.83 -33.16
CA LEU A 15 -17.53 5.67 -34.34
C LEU A 15 -18.73 6.61 -34.19
N GLY A 16 -19.63 6.36 -33.22
CA GLY A 16 -20.81 7.18 -32.96
C GLY A 16 -20.56 8.37 -32.04
N VAL A 17 -19.34 8.55 -31.54
CA VAL A 17 -19.01 9.53 -30.51
C VAL A 17 -18.01 10.55 -31.03
N ASN A 18 -18.25 11.83 -30.77
CA ASN A 18 -17.47 12.93 -31.35
C ASN A 18 -16.38 13.46 -30.40
N SER A 19 -16.39 13.03 -29.14
CA SER A 19 -15.42 13.44 -28.12
C SER A 19 -15.10 12.30 -27.15
N ILE A 20 -13.87 12.33 -26.62
CA ILE A 20 -13.40 11.38 -25.59
C ILE A 20 -14.29 11.45 -24.34
N ASP A 21 -14.74 12.64 -23.95
CA ASP A 21 -15.59 12.84 -22.77
C ASP A 21 -16.98 12.17 -22.92
N GLU A 22 -17.54 12.17 -24.12
CA GLU A 22 -18.80 11.48 -24.42
C GLU A 22 -18.63 9.95 -24.37
N PHE A 23 -17.45 9.44 -24.75
CA PHE A 23 -17.14 8.01 -24.66
C PHE A 23 -17.04 7.57 -23.20
N HIS A 24 -16.45 8.39 -22.33
CA HIS A 24 -16.44 8.14 -20.88
C HIS A 24 -17.84 8.16 -20.27
N GLN A 25 -18.75 9.01 -20.78
CA GLN A 25 -20.14 9.06 -20.31
C GLN A 25 -20.95 7.81 -20.68
N LEU A 26 -20.66 7.15 -21.81
CA LEU A 26 -21.30 5.87 -22.16
C LEU A 26 -21.04 4.77 -21.12
N GLY A 27 -19.84 4.77 -20.52
CA GLY A 27 -19.49 3.86 -19.41
C GLY A 27 -20.20 4.19 -18.10
N ASN A 28 -20.49 5.47 -17.86
CA ASN A 28 -21.16 5.95 -16.65
C ASN A 28 -22.69 5.75 -16.66
N ALA A 29 -23.28 5.52 -17.84
CA ALA A 29 -24.72 5.33 -18.02
C ALA A 29 -25.25 3.93 -17.63
N ILE A 30 -24.41 3.03 -17.10
CA ILE A 30 -24.78 1.65 -16.75
C ILE A 30 -25.52 1.57 -15.40
N LEU A 31 -25.57 2.64 -14.62
CA LEU A 31 -26.36 2.69 -13.38
C LEU A 31 -27.77 3.21 -13.66
N PRO A 32 -28.84 2.43 -13.42
CA PRO A 32 -30.19 2.95 -13.52
C PRO A 32 -30.46 3.92 -12.36
N TRP A 33 -30.63 5.20 -12.68
CA TRP A 33 -31.16 6.22 -11.76
C TRP A 33 -32.60 6.55 -12.15
N PRO A 34 -33.49 6.71 -11.15
CA PRO A 34 -34.30 7.91 -11.12
C PRO A 34 -34.13 8.57 -9.74
N LEU A 35 -33.13 9.43 -9.61
CA LEU A 35 -33.17 10.52 -8.63
C LEU A 35 -32.72 11.81 -9.34
N GLN A 36 -33.52 12.24 -10.31
CA GLN A 36 -33.55 13.64 -10.73
C GLN A 36 -34.88 14.21 -10.28
N GLY A 37 -34.89 14.90 -9.13
CA GLY A 37 -36.12 15.44 -8.58
C GLY A 37 -36.01 16.16 -7.25
N LEU A 38 -34.88 16.79 -6.91
CA LEU A 38 -34.83 17.72 -5.77
C LEU A 38 -34.27 19.09 -6.17
N PRO A 39 -34.87 20.20 -5.68
CA PRO A 39 -34.59 21.53 -6.19
C PRO A 39 -33.20 22.02 -5.77
N ARG A 40 -32.53 22.64 -6.74
CA ARG A 40 -31.26 23.34 -6.62
C ARG A 40 -31.45 24.55 -5.69
N GLY A 41 -30.97 24.44 -4.45
CA GLY A 41 -30.92 25.53 -3.47
C GLY A 41 -29.50 25.99 -3.20
N SER A 42 -29.22 27.23 -3.58
CA SER A 42 -28.09 28.12 -3.24
C SER A 42 -26.65 27.59 -3.21
N ALA A 43 -25.89 28.12 -4.17
CA ALA A 43 -24.44 28.16 -4.18
C ALA A 43 -23.87 28.75 -2.88
N LEU A 44 -22.99 27.98 -2.23
CA LEU A 44 -21.86 28.52 -1.51
C LEU A 44 -20.58 27.94 -2.12
N ASN A 45 -19.70 28.88 -2.42
CA ASN A 45 -18.47 28.76 -3.18
C ASN A 45 -17.44 27.95 -2.36
N VAL A 46 -17.09 26.73 -2.78
CA VAL A 46 -15.92 26.02 -2.26
C VAL A 46 -15.11 25.51 -3.44
N LYS A 47 -13.86 26.00 -3.49
CA LYS A 47 -12.86 25.62 -4.49
C LYS A 47 -12.53 24.13 -4.38
N THR A 48 -12.35 23.57 -5.56
CA THR A 48 -11.75 22.29 -5.92
C THR A 48 -10.59 21.85 -5.01
N GLU A 49 -10.75 20.73 -4.29
CA GLU A 49 -9.65 19.80 -4.04
C GLU A 49 -10.15 18.37 -3.72
N ASN A 50 -9.68 17.42 -4.54
CA ASN A 50 -9.71 15.95 -4.42
C ASN A 50 -11.07 15.20 -4.30
N PRO A 51 -11.33 14.15 -5.11
CA PRO A 51 -12.38 13.20 -4.81
C PRO A 51 -11.90 12.33 -3.63
N MET A 52 -12.25 12.71 -2.40
CA MET A 52 -12.05 11.83 -1.25
C MET A 52 -12.86 10.55 -1.47
N SER A 53 -12.20 9.41 -1.24
CA SER A 53 -12.87 8.11 -1.16
C SER A 53 -14.03 8.18 -0.16
N ASP A 54 -15.15 7.55 -0.49
CA ASP A 54 -16.36 7.45 0.35
C ASP A 54 -16.05 6.92 1.77
N SER A 55 -14.94 6.21 1.94
CA SER A 55 -14.44 5.72 3.23
C SER A 55 -13.83 6.80 4.14
N ASP A 56 -13.27 7.88 3.58
CA ASP A 56 -12.61 8.95 4.34
C ASP A 56 -13.62 9.98 4.87
N VAL A 57 -14.70 10.19 4.11
CA VAL A 57 -15.84 11.04 4.50
C VAL A 57 -16.52 10.51 5.78
N PHE A 58 -16.56 9.18 5.93
CA PHE A 58 -17.25 8.54 7.04
C PHE A 58 -16.48 8.59 8.38
N PHE A 59 -15.15 8.50 8.34
CA PHE A 59 -14.33 8.74 9.55
C PHE A 59 -14.26 10.23 9.93
N SER A 60 -14.51 11.10 8.95
CA SER A 60 -14.70 12.55 9.10
C SER A 60 -16.11 12.97 9.55
N VAL A 61 -16.96 12.09 10.08
CA VAL A 61 -18.32 12.45 10.58
C VAL A 61 -18.29 13.38 11.82
N GLU A 62 -17.14 13.94 12.20
CA GLU A 62 -17.09 15.19 12.97
C GLU A 62 -17.56 16.41 12.12
N ALA A 63 -17.34 16.39 10.80
CA ALA A 63 -17.75 17.46 9.87
C ALA A 63 -19.27 17.50 9.62
N GLY A 64 -20.01 16.46 10.04
CA GLY A 64 -21.46 16.33 9.84
C GLY A 64 -22.33 16.86 10.99
N GLY A 65 -21.75 17.53 12.01
CA GLY A 65 -22.51 18.14 13.10
C GLY A 65 -23.26 17.15 14.02
N VAL A 66 -22.88 15.87 14.03
CA VAL A 66 -23.47 14.84 14.89
C VAL A 66 -22.64 14.73 16.17
N GLU A 67 -23.22 15.15 17.30
CA GLU A 67 -22.59 14.91 18.61
C GLU A 67 -22.80 13.45 19.05
N TYR A 68 -21.68 12.73 19.16
CA TYR A 68 -21.63 11.38 19.70
C TYR A 68 -21.85 11.36 21.22
N SER A 69 -22.45 10.28 21.73
CA SER A 69 -22.44 9.99 23.16
C SER A 69 -21.01 9.71 23.62
N ALA A 70 -20.74 9.77 24.93
CA ALA A 70 -19.41 9.46 25.46
C ALA A 70 -18.92 8.05 25.06
N GLU A 71 -19.82 7.06 25.05
CA GLU A 71 -19.51 5.67 24.65
C GLU A 71 -19.32 5.53 23.13
N GLU A 72 -20.09 6.27 22.33
CA GLU A 72 -19.94 6.30 20.87
C GLU A 72 -18.62 6.97 20.47
N ALA A 73 -18.24 8.05 21.16
CA ALA A 73 -17.01 8.79 20.92
C ALA A 73 -15.76 7.96 21.25
N THR A 74 -15.75 7.25 22.39
CA THR A 74 -14.64 6.34 22.72
C THR A 74 -14.52 5.22 21.69
N LYS A 75 -15.66 4.63 21.30
CA LYS A 75 -15.69 3.57 20.29
C LYS A 75 -15.17 4.04 18.93
N ILE A 76 -15.54 5.25 18.49
CA ILE A 76 -15.04 5.82 17.23
C ILE A 76 -13.55 6.10 17.31
N SER A 77 -13.05 6.61 18.45
CA SER A 77 -11.61 6.81 18.66
C SER A 77 -10.82 5.50 18.55
N GLU A 78 -11.32 4.42 19.15
CA GLU A 78 -10.70 3.09 19.02
C GLU A 78 -10.69 2.60 17.57
N LEU A 79 -11.79 2.79 16.84
CA LEU A 79 -11.90 2.40 15.43
C LEU A 79 -10.93 3.20 14.56
N ARG A 80 -10.77 4.50 14.82
CA ARG A 80 -9.78 5.36 14.14
C ARG A 80 -8.36 4.86 14.35
N GLN A 81 -7.98 4.58 15.60
CA GLN A 81 -6.64 4.07 15.90
C GLN A 81 -6.39 2.72 15.21
N ARG A 82 -7.37 1.82 15.24
CA ARG A 82 -7.26 0.53 14.54
C ARG A 82 -7.14 0.70 13.02
N ARG A 83 -7.86 1.66 12.43
CA ARG A 83 -7.74 1.99 11.01
C ARG A 83 -6.33 2.47 10.66
N GLU A 84 -5.79 3.40 11.45
CA GLU A 84 -4.43 3.91 11.25
C GLU A 84 -3.40 2.79 11.30
N ASN A 85 -3.51 1.89 12.27
CA ASN A 85 -2.64 0.72 12.39
C ASN A 85 -2.74 -0.22 11.17
N LEU A 86 -3.95 -0.46 10.66
CA LEU A 86 -4.15 -1.30 9.47
C LEU A 86 -3.61 -0.63 8.20
N LEU A 87 -3.82 0.68 8.03
CA LEU A 87 -3.27 1.43 6.90
C LEU A 87 -1.73 1.43 6.94
N HIS A 88 -1.17 1.60 8.13
CA HIS A 88 0.27 1.50 8.34
C HIS A 88 0.79 0.11 7.93
N ARG A 89 0.15 -0.96 8.41
CA ARG A 89 0.50 -2.35 8.05
C ARG A 89 0.40 -2.59 6.54
N LYS A 90 -0.64 -2.07 5.87
CA LYS A 90 -0.75 -2.16 4.39
C LYS A 90 0.39 -1.45 3.68
N GLY A 91 0.78 -0.27 4.15
CA GLY A 91 1.94 0.46 3.62
C GLY A 91 3.24 -0.34 3.73
N MET A 92 3.47 -0.96 4.90
CA MET A 92 4.62 -1.84 5.13
C MET A 92 4.59 -3.07 4.21
N LEU A 93 3.47 -3.78 4.09
CA LEU A 93 3.33 -4.95 3.23
C LEU A 93 3.52 -4.60 1.75
N SER A 94 3.05 -3.43 1.31
CA SER A 94 3.29 -2.91 -0.03
C SER A 94 4.79 -2.71 -0.28
N ALA A 95 5.51 -2.08 0.66
CA ALA A 95 6.95 -1.92 0.57
C ALA A 95 7.69 -3.27 0.56
N ARG A 96 7.25 -4.26 1.35
CA ARG A 96 7.82 -5.62 1.35
C ARG A 96 7.60 -6.33 0.02
N SER A 97 6.43 -6.16 -0.61
CA SER A 97 6.14 -6.68 -1.95
C SER A 97 7.10 -6.10 -3.00
N THR A 98 7.26 -4.77 -3.00
CA THR A 98 8.22 -4.06 -3.86
C THR A 98 9.65 -4.58 -3.63
N PHE A 99 10.07 -4.68 -2.38
CA PHE A 99 11.39 -5.20 -2.00
C PHE A 99 11.64 -6.60 -2.58
N VAL A 100 10.71 -7.55 -2.40
CA VAL A 100 10.82 -8.91 -2.96
C VAL A 100 10.92 -8.89 -4.49
N GLY A 101 10.20 -7.98 -5.16
CA GLY A 101 10.28 -7.76 -6.60
C GLY A 101 11.69 -7.35 -7.06
N LEU A 102 12.33 -6.44 -6.32
CA LEU A 102 13.66 -5.92 -6.61
C LEU A 102 14.78 -6.97 -6.41
N LEU A 103 14.62 -7.89 -5.45
CA LEU A 103 15.66 -8.89 -5.14
C LEU A 103 16.03 -9.78 -6.33
N ARG A 104 15.08 -10.08 -7.22
CA ARG A 104 15.38 -10.86 -8.45
C ARG A 104 16.31 -10.08 -9.38
N GLN A 105 16.07 -8.78 -9.54
CA GLN A 105 16.90 -7.91 -10.37
C GLN A 105 18.27 -7.71 -9.74
N ARG A 106 18.31 -7.48 -8.42
CA ARG A 106 19.55 -7.41 -7.64
C ARG A 106 20.41 -8.66 -7.81
N ALA A 107 19.83 -9.86 -7.68
CA ALA A 107 20.56 -11.10 -7.84
C ALA A 107 21.16 -11.28 -9.24
N LYS A 108 20.43 -10.88 -10.29
CA LYS A 108 20.95 -10.89 -11.68
C LYS A 108 22.09 -9.91 -11.86
N ALA A 109 21.95 -8.69 -11.37
CA ALA A 109 22.98 -7.66 -11.48
C ALA A 109 24.27 -8.06 -10.72
N ILE A 110 24.13 -8.67 -9.53
CA ILE A 110 25.26 -9.25 -8.80
C ILE A 110 25.98 -10.32 -9.63
N VAL A 111 25.24 -11.22 -10.29
CA VAL A 111 25.83 -12.25 -11.16
C VAL A 111 26.62 -11.63 -12.30
N GLU A 112 26.10 -10.59 -12.95
CA GLU A 112 26.82 -9.93 -14.05
C GLU A 112 28.11 -9.27 -13.55
N LYS A 113 28.09 -8.63 -12.39
CA LYS A 113 29.29 -8.10 -11.73
C LYS A 113 30.29 -9.18 -11.35
N LEU A 114 29.82 -10.34 -10.89
CA LEU A 114 30.67 -11.50 -10.58
C LEU A 114 31.31 -12.09 -11.85
N LYS A 115 30.59 -12.16 -12.97
CA LYS A 115 31.15 -12.61 -14.26
C LYS A 115 32.22 -11.66 -14.80
N GLN A 116 32.06 -10.35 -14.59
CA GLN A 116 33.03 -9.35 -15.01
C GLN A 116 34.34 -9.46 -14.22
N ASN A 117 34.25 -9.62 -12.90
CA ASN A 117 35.42 -9.73 -12.03
C ASN A 117 36.07 -11.13 -12.06
N GLU A 118 35.26 -12.19 -12.18
CA GLU A 118 35.71 -13.58 -12.22
C GLU A 118 35.14 -14.34 -13.43
N PRO A 119 35.61 -14.07 -14.66
CA PRO A 119 35.09 -14.70 -15.87
C PRO A 119 35.28 -16.23 -15.89
N LYS A 120 36.24 -16.75 -15.11
CA LYS A 120 36.50 -18.19 -14.96
C LYS A 120 35.66 -18.87 -13.86
N GLY A 121 34.88 -18.12 -13.07
CA GLY A 121 34.10 -18.63 -11.92
C GLY A 121 32.83 -19.41 -12.29
N GLY A 122 32.48 -19.48 -13.57
CA GLY A 122 31.32 -20.25 -14.05
C GLY A 122 30.00 -19.81 -13.39
N TRP A 123 29.85 -18.50 -13.16
CA TRP A 123 28.68 -17.90 -12.51
C TRP A 123 27.45 -18.00 -13.42
N LYS A 124 26.40 -18.68 -12.95
CA LYS A 124 25.07 -18.76 -13.59
C LYS A 124 24.04 -18.10 -12.67
N ASP A 125 23.19 -18.90 -12.02
CA ASP A 125 22.20 -18.39 -11.09
C ASP A 125 22.68 -18.54 -9.64
N ILE A 126 22.56 -17.45 -8.87
CA ILE A 126 22.72 -17.45 -7.42
C ILE A 126 21.37 -17.56 -6.72
N CYS A 127 21.39 -17.92 -5.45
CA CYS A 127 20.18 -18.00 -4.61
C CYS A 127 19.45 -16.65 -4.49
N GLY A 128 20.18 -15.55 -4.28
CA GLY A 128 19.62 -14.19 -4.25
C GLY A 128 18.75 -13.87 -3.03
N PHE A 129 18.66 -14.76 -2.05
CA PHE A 129 17.97 -14.49 -0.79
C PHE A 129 18.66 -13.35 -0.05
N ASP A 130 17.90 -12.36 0.39
CA ASP A 130 18.37 -11.23 1.19
C ASP A 130 18.00 -11.44 2.65
N ALA A 131 18.95 -11.23 3.57
CA ALA A 131 18.75 -11.43 5.00
C ALA A 131 17.60 -10.58 5.57
N ARG A 132 17.30 -9.43 4.96
CA ARG A 132 16.18 -8.56 5.37
C ARG A 132 14.81 -9.20 5.24
N LEU A 133 14.68 -10.28 4.45
CA LEU A 133 13.42 -11.03 4.38
C LEU A 133 13.08 -11.73 5.70
N ALA A 134 14.09 -11.99 6.54
CA ALA A 134 13.93 -12.62 7.85
C ALA A 134 13.82 -11.60 9.00
N TRP A 135 13.82 -10.30 8.71
CA TRP A 135 13.61 -9.27 9.73
C TRP A 135 12.18 -9.29 10.27
N ALA A 136 12.07 -8.86 11.53
CA ALA A 136 10.77 -8.58 12.13
C ALA A 136 10.08 -7.43 11.38
N ASP A 137 8.76 -7.34 11.52
CA ASP A 137 7.98 -6.32 10.85
C ASP A 137 8.41 -4.93 11.29
N GLU A 138 8.69 -4.74 12.58
CA GLU A 138 9.16 -3.47 13.15
C GLU A 138 10.52 -3.05 12.58
N GLU A 139 11.48 -3.98 12.51
CA GLU A 139 12.82 -3.72 11.95
C GLU A 139 12.75 -3.35 10.46
N PHE A 140 11.90 -4.05 9.71
CA PHE A 140 11.68 -3.73 8.30
C PHE A 140 10.97 -2.39 8.13
N ASP A 141 10.05 -2.07 9.04
CA ASP A 141 9.29 -0.82 9.04
C ASP A 141 10.18 0.40 9.29
N GLU A 142 11.05 0.32 10.31
CA GLU A 142 12.06 1.34 10.58
C GLU A 142 13.00 1.53 9.38
N TRP A 143 13.45 0.43 8.79
CA TRP A 143 14.32 0.48 7.62
C TRP A 143 13.65 1.11 6.40
N ARG A 144 12.42 0.70 6.04
CA ARG A 144 11.72 1.25 4.87
C ARG A 144 11.43 2.75 5.02
N LEU A 145 11.26 3.22 6.26
CA LEU A 145 11.02 4.63 6.58
C LEU A 145 12.34 5.43 6.61
N SER A 146 13.49 4.78 6.80
CA SER A 146 14.79 5.43 6.74
C SER A 146 15.11 5.97 5.33
N ARG A 147 15.91 7.04 5.26
CA ARG A 147 16.41 7.59 3.98
C ARG A 147 17.18 6.55 3.15
N ALA A 148 17.86 5.61 3.80
CA ALA A 148 18.61 4.57 3.12
C ALA A 148 17.67 3.53 2.49
N GLY A 149 16.67 3.06 3.23
CA GLY A 149 15.67 2.11 2.74
C GLY A 149 14.78 2.71 1.65
N GLN A 150 14.31 3.95 1.80
CA GLN A 150 13.53 4.62 0.75
C GLN A 150 14.30 4.70 -0.58
N ARG A 151 15.56 5.13 -0.55
CA ARG A 151 16.41 5.15 -1.75
C ARG A 151 16.61 3.76 -2.33
N ALA A 152 16.79 2.75 -1.49
CA ALA A 152 16.96 1.37 -1.95
C ALA A 152 15.69 0.82 -2.63
N LEU A 153 14.51 1.15 -2.09
CA LEU A 153 13.22 0.76 -2.67
C LEU A 153 12.88 1.53 -3.96
N GLU A 154 13.30 2.78 -4.07
CA GLU A 154 13.07 3.63 -5.25
C GLU A 154 14.04 3.31 -6.38
N GLU A 155 15.35 3.24 -6.10
CA GLU A 155 16.39 3.01 -7.11
C GLU A 155 16.48 1.54 -7.50
N GLY A 156 16.33 0.62 -6.54
CA GLY A 156 16.45 -0.81 -6.77
C GLY A 156 17.83 -1.30 -7.23
N SER A 157 18.85 -0.43 -7.24
CA SER A 157 20.20 -0.79 -7.66
C SER A 157 20.89 -1.69 -6.62
N PRO A 158 21.78 -2.61 -7.05
CA PRO A 158 22.57 -3.43 -6.12
C PRO A 158 23.37 -2.59 -5.11
N GLU A 159 23.88 -1.44 -5.55
CA GLU A 159 24.67 -0.51 -4.76
C GLU A 159 23.80 0.18 -3.69
N ALA A 160 22.64 0.72 -4.04
CA ALA A 160 21.72 1.31 -3.06
C ALA A 160 21.17 0.27 -2.07
N MET A 161 20.91 -0.94 -2.56
CA MET A 161 20.44 -2.07 -1.74
C MET A 161 21.51 -2.58 -0.78
N ALA A 162 22.79 -2.49 -1.15
CA ALA A 162 23.91 -2.82 -0.28
C ALA A 162 24.22 -1.71 0.73
N ALA A 163 24.21 -0.45 0.28
CA ALA A 163 24.44 0.73 1.13
C ALA A 163 23.39 0.88 2.24
N SER A 164 22.16 0.44 1.97
CA SER A 164 21.05 0.46 2.93
C SER A 164 21.05 -0.73 3.90
N PHE A 165 21.99 -1.67 3.76
CA PHE A 165 22.13 -2.76 4.70
C PHE A 165 22.83 -2.23 5.97
N PRO A 166 22.31 -2.49 7.18
CA PRO A 166 22.93 -2.03 8.41
C PRO A 166 24.39 -2.47 8.47
N SER A 167 25.30 -1.50 8.57
CA SER A 167 26.66 -1.82 9.00
C SER A 167 26.58 -2.17 10.47
N GLY A 168 26.94 -3.40 10.82
CA GLY A 168 26.94 -3.84 12.21
C GLY A 168 27.76 -2.85 13.03
N THR A 169 27.07 -2.03 13.81
CA THR A 169 27.67 -1.42 14.98
C THR A 169 27.89 -2.57 15.96
N ASP A 170 29.13 -2.80 16.34
CA ASP A 170 29.40 -3.62 17.50
C ASP A 170 28.77 -2.98 18.75
N ALA A 171 28.73 -3.74 19.84
CA ALA A 171 28.15 -3.29 21.10
C ALA A 171 28.85 -2.04 21.69
N ASP A 172 30.00 -1.65 21.15
CA ASP A 172 30.82 -0.53 21.61
C ASP A 172 30.62 0.75 20.77
N GLY A 173 29.83 0.69 19.68
CA GLY A 173 29.44 1.86 18.90
C GLY A 173 30.55 2.43 18.01
N ASP A 174 31.65 1.68 17.83
CA ASP A 174 32.75 2.09 16.98
C ASP A 174 32.46 1.67 15.54
N ILE A 175 32.48 2.66 14.64
CA ILE A 175 32.43 2.40 13.20
C ILE A 175 33.79 1.83 12.83
N ALA A 176 33.82 0.55 12.44
CA ALA A 176 35.02 -0.05 11.85
C ALA A 176 35.50 0.85 10.70
N MET A 177 36.62 1.53 10.92
CA MET A 177 37.29 2.36 9.91
C MET A 177 37.85 1.40 8.87
N ASP A 178 37.10 1.21 7.78
CA ASP A 178 37.51 0.35 6.67
C ASP A 178 38.72 1.00 5.99
N GLY A 179 39.89 0.43 6.27
CA GLY A 179 41.17 0.83 5.72
C GLY A 179 41.37 0.20 4.35
N ASP A 180 41.24 1.02 3.31
CA ASP A 180 41.97 0.95 2.03
C ASP A 180 42.20 -0.46 1.43
N GLU A 181 41.19 -1.08 0.79
CA GLU A 181 41.38 -2.28 -0.05
C GLU A 181 40.64 -2.24 -1.42
N LYS A 182 41.40 -1.84 -2.45
CA LYS A 182 41.32 -2.14 -3.89
C LYS A 182 40.28 -3.17 -4.37
N GLU A 183 39.42 -2.77 -5.32
CA GLU A 183 38.60 -3.53 -6.32
C GLU A 183 37.77 -4.76 -5.85
N GLY A 184 38.29 -5.63 -4.98
CA GLY A 184 37.55 -6.72 -4.32
C GLY A 184 36.45 -6.21 -3.38
N ASP A 185 36.63 -5.02 -2.82
CA ASP A 185 35.66 -4.35 -1.94
C ASP A 185 34.33 -4.02 -2.65
N SER A 186 34.37 -3.76 -3.97
CA SER A 186 33.15 -3.44 -4.73
C SER A 186 32.20 -4.64 -4.84
N VAL A 187 32.74 -5.86 -5.02
CA VAL A 187 31.93 -7.08 -5.16
C VAL A 187 31.40 -7.55 -3.79
N THR A 188 32.24 -7.51 -2.75
CA THR A 188 31.81 -7.83 -1.38
C THR A 188 30.76 -6.84 -0.89
N PHE A 189 30.89 -5.56 -1.25
CA PHE A 189 29.88 -4.54 -0.98
C PHE A 189 28.54 -4.86 -1.66
N ILE A 190 28.47 -5.02 -2.99
CA ILE A 190 27.18 -5.26 -3.68
C ILE A 190 26.49 -6.57 -3.26
N THR A 191 27.27 -7.57 -2.84
CA THR A 191 26.78 -8.87 -2.35
C THR A 191 26.35 -8.84 -0.89
N ARG A 192 26.54 -7.73 -0.18
CA ARG A 192 26.21 -7.59 1.24
C ARG A 192 24.77 -7.97 1.55
N GLY A 193 24.61 -8.88 2.51
CA GLY A 193 23.30 -9.39 2.95
C GLY A 193 22.64 -10.37 2.00
N VAL A 194 23.29 -10.74 0.88
CA VAL A 194 22.71 -11.62 -0.16
C VAL A 194 23.37 -12.99 -0.18
N CYS A 195 22.57 -14.05 -0.28
CA CYS A 195 23.05 -15.41 -0.48
C CYS A 195 23.52 -15.62 -1.92
N ILE A 196 24.84 -15.72 -2.12
CA ILE A 196 25.48 -15.97 -3.42
C ILE A 196 25.63 -17.47 -3.77
N LYS A 197 25.16 -18.38 -2.90
CA LYS A 197 25.29 -19.84 -3.13
C LYS A 197 24.47 -20.28 -4.35
N LYS A 198 25.07 -21.12 -5.20
CA LYS A 198 24.37 -21.82 -6.28
C LYS A 198 23.43 -22.86 -5.68
N ARG A 199 22.15 -22.89 -6.10
CA ARG A 199 21.12 -23.86 -5.65
C ARG A 199 21.14 -24.08 -4.13
N CYS A 200 20.89 -23.02 -3.37
CA CYS A 200 20.87 -23.10 -1.91
C CYS A 200 19.61 -23.83 -1.40
N GLU A 201 19.78 -24.97 -0.70
CA GLU A 201 18.64 -25.70 -0.11
C GLU A 201 18.03 -25.00 1.11
N ARG A 202 18.80 -24.16 1.83
CA ARG A 202 18.27 -23.39 2.99
C ARG A 202 17.20 -22.37 2.62
N HIS A 203 17.31 -21.77 1.43
CA HIS A 203 16.36 -20.78 0.93
C HIS A 203 15.64 -21.33 -0.30
N LYS A 204 15.32 -22.62 -0.30
CA LYS A 204 14.61 -23.21 -1.43
C LYS A 204 13.23 -22.57 -1.56
N GLN A 205 12.90 -22.09 -2.75
CA GLN A 205 11.60 -21.46 -3.05
C GLN A 205 11.26 -20.23 -2.18
N TRP A 206 12.25 -19.61 -1.53
CA TRP A 206 12.03 -18.45 -0.63
C TRP A 206 11.15 -17.38 -1.25
N MET A 207 11.34 -17.11 -2.54
CA MET A 207 10.59 -16.07 -3.26
C MET A 207 9.11 -16.41 -3.40
N LYS A 208 8.78 -17.68 -3.65
CA LYS A 208 7.38 -18.10 -3.78
C LYS A 208 6.69 -18.02 -2.42
N VAL A 209 7.36 -18.49 -1.37
CA VAL A 209 6.84 -18.44 0.00
C VAL A 209 6.59 -16.99 0.41
N GLN A 210 7.59 -16.11 0.27
CA GLN A 210 7.47 -14.69 0.61
C GLN A 210 6.37 -13.97 -0.18
N GLN A 211 6.23 -14.26 -1.47
CA GLN A 211 5.14 -13.67 -2.27
C GLN A 211 3.75 -14.14 -1.81
N GLN A 212 3.60 -15.42 -1.48
CA GLN A 212 2.33 -15.97 -0.99
C GLN A 212 1.96 -15.40 0.37
N ASP A 213 2.93 -15.31 1.29
CA ASP A 213 2.72 -14.75 2.62
C ASP A 213 2.31 -13.27 2.53
N ILE A 214 3.02 -12.47 1.72
CA ILE A 214 2.68 -11.05 1.53
C ILE A 214 1.28 -10.87 0.94
N ILE A 215 0.91 -11.65 -0.10
CA ILE A 215 -0.43 -11.56 -0.70
C ILE A 215 -1.50 -11.94 0.32
N PHE A 216 -1.29 -13.02 1.07
CA PHE A 216 -2.22 -13.45 2.10
C PHE A 216 -2.41 -12.38 3.17
N GLU A 217 -1.33 -11.77 3.65
CA GLU A 217 -1.39 -10.70 4.65
C GLU A 217 -2.04 -9.41 4.11
N GLN A 218 -1.79 -9.07 2.85
CA GLN A 218 -2.44 -7.92 2.20
C GLN A 218 -3.95 -8.14 2.10
N ASP A 219 -4.39 -9.31 1.65
CA ASP A 219 -5.80 -9.67 1.56
C ASP A 219 -6.47 -9.69 2.93
N ALA A 220 -5.79 -10.21 3.96
CA ALA A 220 -6.28 -10.19 5.33
C ALA A 220 -6.45 -8.76 5.86
N ALA A 221 -5.45 -7.90 5.65
CA ALA A 221 -5.51 -6.50 6.08
C ALA A 221 -6.60 -5.70 5.33
N GLU A 222 -6.84 -5.99 4.06
CA GLU A 222 -7.93 -5.41 3.29
C GLU A 222 -9.30 -5.81 3.86
N GLN A 223 -9.50 -7.11 4.13
CA GLN A 223 -10.74 -7.60 4.72
C GLN A 223 -10.99 -6.99 6.11
N ASP A 224 -9.95 -6.84 6.92
CA ASP A 224 -10.05 -6.23 8.24
C ASP A 224 -10.39 -4.73 8.16
N LEU A 225 -9.86 -3.99 7.18
CA LEU A 225 -10.27 -2.61 6.94
C LEU A 225 -11.73 -2.52 6.54
N VAL A 226 -12.20 -3.36 5.62
CA VAL A 226 -13.61 -3.36 5.20
C VAL A 226 -14.54 -3.65 6.38
N ARG A 227 -14.19 -4.62 7.24
CA ARG A 227 -14.96 -4.91 8.46
C ARG A 227 -14.97 -3.73 9.43
N LEU A 228 -13.82 -3.08 9.62
CA LEU A 228 -13.68 -1.93 10.49
C LEU A 228 -14.49 -0.73 9.98
N GLU A 229 -14.50 -0.50 8.67
CA GLU A 229 -15.30 0.56 8.03
C GLU A 229 -16.81 0.30 8.18
N GLN A 230 -17.24 -0.96 8.07
CA GLN A 230 -18.63 -1.36 8.34
C GLN A 230 -19.01 -1.18 9.81
N GLU A 231 -18.11 -1.51 10.75
CA GLU A 231 -18.32 -1.29 12.17
C GLU A 231 -18.46 0.21 12.47
N ALA A 232 -17.54 1.02 11.95
CA ALA A 232 -17.64 2.47 12.05
C ALA A 232 -18.97 2.97 11.46
N ARG A 233 -19.37 2.46 10.28
CA ARG A 233 -20.65 2.75 9.63
C ARG A 233 -21.83 2.58 10.58
N SER A 234 -21.91 1.41 11.20
CA SER A 234 -22.97 1.08 12.15
C SER A 234 -23.00 2.00 13.38
N VAL A 235 -21.86 2.52 13.83
CA VAL A 235 -21.80 3.42 14.99
C VAL A 235 -22.34 4.80 14.62
N ALA A 236 -21.91 5.38 13.49
CA ALA A 236 -22.42 6.71 13.14
C ALA A 236 -23.87 6.69 12.68
N GLU A 237 -24.33 5.64 11.98
CA GLU A 237 -25.75 5.49 11.64
C GLU A 237 -26.62 5.47 12.91
N ARG A 238 -26.21 4.73 13.95
CA ARG A 238 -26.92 4.73 15.24
C ARG A 238 -26.92 6.10 15.91
N ALA A 239 -25.80 6.82 15.87
CA ALA A 239 -25.72 8.18 16.43
C ALA A 239 -26.65 9.16 15.70
N VAL A 240 -26.73 9.07 14.36
CA VAL A 240 -27.65 9.87 13.54
C VAL A 240 -29.10 9.52 13.89
N LEU A 241 -29.47 8.24 13.93
CA LEU A 241 -30.83 7.81 14.25
C LEU A 241 -31.25 8.25 15.66
N ARG A 242 -30.35 8.18 16.64
CA ARG A 242 -30.58 8.70 17.99
C ARG A 242 -30.89 10.19 17.97
N LYS A 243 -30.07 11.00 17.30
CA LYS A 243 -30.28 12.45 17.18
C LYS A 243 -31.60 12.79 16.46
N TRP A 244 -31.96 12.04 15.43
CA TRP A 244 -33.25 12.20 14.75
C TRP A 244 -34.43 11.89 15.69
N ALA A 245 -34.36 10.79 16.44
CA ALA A 245 -35.38 10.44 17.43
C ALA A 245 -35.48 11.46 18.57
N GLU A 246 -34.36 12.01 19.05
CA GLU A 246 -34.35 13.10 20.05
C GLU A 246 -35.04 14.36 19.51
N LYS A 247 -34.83 14.70 18.23
CA LYS A 247 -35.46 15.86 17.57
C LYS A 247 -36.97 15.69 17.40
N GLU A 248 -37.44 14.50 17.02
CA GLU A 248 -38.88 14.21 16.87
C GLU A 248 -39.61 14.17 18.21
N ASN A 249 -38.95 13.74 19.28
CA ASN A 249 -39.51 13.68 20.63
C ASN A 249 -39.38 15.00 21.41
N ALA A 250 -38.71 16.02 20.87
CA ALA A 250 -38.62 17.33 21.49
C ALA A 250 -40.00 18.01 21.45
N PRO A 251 -40.62 18.34 22.61
CA PRO A 251 -41.95 18.96 22.63
C PRO A 251 -41.91 20.29 21.89
N SER A 252 -42.82 20.47 20.93
CA SER A 252 -43.06 21.78 20.32
C SER A 252 -43.64 22.71 21.38
N PHE A 253 -42.78 23.40 22.11
CA PHE A 253 -43.17 24.60 22.84
C PHE A 253 -43.50 25.68 21.81
N ALA A 254 -44.71 25.58 21.26
CA ALA A 254 -45.33 26.64 20.49
C ALA A 254 -45.86 27.70 21.47
N GLN A 255 -45.48 28.95 21.17
CA GLN A 255 -45.85 30.20 21.83
C GLN A 255 -47.35 30.45 21.88
#